data_AF-A0A961U721-F1
#
_entry.id   AF-A0A961U721-F1
#
_cell.length_a   1.000
_cell.length_b   1.000
_cell.length_c   1.000
_cell.angle_alpha   90.00
_cell.angle_beta   90.00
_cell.angle_gamma   90.00
#
_symmetry.space_group_name_H-M   'P 1'
#
loop_
_entity.id
_entity.type
_entity.pdbx_description
1 polymer ?
#
loop_
_entity_poly.entity_id
_entity_poly.type
_entity_poly.pdbx_seq_one_letter_code
_entity_poly.pdbx_strand_id
1 'polypeptide(L)'
;MSDTENPAGQPGEPGDPSDIKPVSIAEEMRRSYLDYAMSVIVSRALPDVRDGLKPVHRRILYSMHENGYEWNKPYRKSARVVGDVIGKYHPHGDQAVYDALVRMAQDFSMRLPLIDGQGNFGSVDGDPPAAMRYTEVRLEKVSHQLLEDIDKDTVDFQENYDNSEQEPVVLPARFPNLLVNGAGGIAVGMATNIPPHNLGEIVDATMALIDDPTIGTEELIRIVPGPDFPTGGIILGQAGARSAYETGRGSVVIRGRVDIEEVRKERQALIVTEIPYQVNKALMIERIAELVRDKRVEGIADIRDESDRDGMRVVIELKRDAVADVVLNQLYRFSPLQNSFGCNMVALNGGRPEQLNLKDMLSAFIAFREQVISRRTKFLLNKVRDRAHVLVGLAIAVANIDEVIRLIRTAPDPTAAREALMARDWPARDMAPLIALIDDPRHKLREDGTYRLSEQQARAILDLRLQRLTALGRDEISDELNDIAGKIRDYLEILGSRARILSIVKDEMAAVKDEFGTPR
;
A
#
# COMPACT_ATOMS: atom_id res chain seq x y z
N MET A 1 -13.66 -35.25 34.29
CA MET A 1 -13.69 -36.61 34.88
C MET A 1 -13.21 -37.59 33.84
N SER A 2 -11.95 -37.97 33.94
CA SER A 2 -11.40 -39.27 33.52
C SER A 2 -9.93 -39.24 33.94
N ASP A 3 -9.73 -39.61 35.20
CA ASP A 3 -8.44 -39.89 35.81
C ASP A 3 -7.71 -40.98 35.02
N THR A 4 -6.43 -40.77 34.74
CA THR A 4 -5.50 -41.87 34.49
C THR A 4 -4.24 -41.62 35.31
N GLU A 5 -3.97 -42.62 36.14
CA GLU A 5 -3.02 -42.67 37.24
C GLU A 5 -1.56 -42.59 36.77
N ASN A 6 -0.75 -41.88 37.55
CA ASN A 6 0.71 -41.92 37.52
C ASN A 6 1.21 -43.17 38.27
N PRO A 7 2.01 -44.06 37.66
CA PRO A 7 2.78 -45.03 38.43
C PRO A 7 4.06 -44.38 38.96
N ALA A 8 4.26 -44.50 40.26
CA ALA A 8 5.42 -43.98 40.99
C ALA A 8 6.72 -44.74 40.65
N GLY A 9 7.80 -43.96 40.52
CA GLY A 9 9.14 -44.23 41.08
C GLY A 9 9.93 -45.45 40.57
N GLN A 10 10.89 -45.19 39.67
CA GLN A 10 12.16 -45.93 39.65
C GLN A 10 13.30 -44.98 40.10
N PRO A 11 14.24 -45.43 40.96
CA PRO A 11 15.35 -44.59 41.41
C PRO A 11 16.32 -44.33 40.24
N GLY A 12 16.56 -43.06 39.95
CA GLY A 12 17.47 -42.62 38.90
C GLY A 12 18.90 -43.06 39.15
N GLU A 13 19.51 -43.67 38.14
CA GLU A 13 20.97 -43.75 38.02
C GLU A 13 21.57 -42.34 37.99
N PRO A 14 22.74 -42.10 38.61
CA PRO A 14 23.41 -40.80 38.52
C PRO A 14 23.99 -40.65 37.11
N GLY A 15 23.19 -40.08 36.21
CA GLY A 15 23.61 -39.69 34.88
C GLY A 15 24.56 -38.50 34.92
N ASP A 16 25.69 -38.66 34.23
CA ASP A 16 26.72 -37.67 33.90
C ASP A 16 26.18 -36.23 33.72
N PRO A 17 26.88 -35.17 34.18
CA PRO A 17 26.50 -33.78 33.91
C PRO A 17 26.86 -33.44 32.46
N SER A 18 26.11 -34.02 31.52
CA SER A 18 26.15 -33.64 30.12
C SER A 18 25.08 -32.59 29.87
N ASP A 19 25.49 -31.37 29.52
CA ASP A 19 24.59 -30.30 29.04
C ASP A 19 23.90 -30.64 27.70
N ILE A 20 24.10 -31.86 27.18
CA ILE A 20 23.53 -32.35 25.92
C ILE A 20 22.20 -33.03 26.21
N LYS A 21 21.10 -32.34 25.90
CA LYS A 21 19.75 -32.91 25.93
C LYS A 21 19.40 -33.53 24.57
N PRO A 22 19.08 -34.83 24.50
CA PRO A 22 18.64 -35.44 23.24
C PRO A 22 17.30 -34.83 22.80
N VAL A 23 17.20 -34.48 21.50
CA VAL A 23 15.97 -33.94 20.91
C VAL A 23 15.31 -35.03 20.06
N SER A 24 14.00 -35.21 20.22
CA SER A 24 13.21 -36.13 19.39
C SER A 24 13.17 -35.63 17.95
N ILE A 25 13.52 -36.49 16.99
CA ILE A 25 13.43 -36.17 15.55
C ILE A 25 12.01 -35.75 15.14
N ALA A 26 10.98 -36.37 15.71
CA ALA A 26 9.60 -36.04 15.37
C ALA A 26 9.23 -34.62 15.85
N GLU A 27 9.69 -34.23 17.04
CA GLU A 27 9.44 -32.89 17.58
C GLU A 27 10.28 -31.84 16.85
N GLU A 28 11.53 -32.14 16.53
CA GLU A 28 12.40 -31.25 15.75
C GLU A 28 11.82 -30.99 14.35
N MET A 29 11.40 -32.06 13.65
CA MET A 29 10.80 -31.92 12.33
C MET A 29 9.50 -31.12 12.38
N ARG A 30 8.64 -31.36 13.38
CA ARG A 30 7.38 -30.62 13.54
C ARG A 30 7.64 -29.14 13.79
N ARG A 31 8.54 -28.80 14.71
CA ARG A 31 8.89 -27.41 15.04
C ARG A 31 9.53 -26.70 13.84
N SER A 32 10.60 -27.27 13.28
CA SER A 32 11.32 -26.68 12.14
C SER A 32 10.42 -26.49 10.91
N TYR A 33 9.54 -27.45 10.61
CA TYR A 33 8.58 -27.33 9.51
C TYR A 33 7.54 -26.23 9.76
N LEU A 34 6.98 -26.14 10.98
CA LEU A 34 5.99 -25.12 11.33
C LEU A 34 6.60 -23.72 11.31
N ASP A 35 7.80 -23.54 11.84
CA ASP A 35 8.49 -22.24 11.85
C ASP A 35 8.76 -21.75 10.42
N TYR A 36 9.26 -22.64 9.55
CA TYR A 36 9.46 -22.34 8.14
C TYR A 36 8.14 -22.04 7.42
N ALA A 37 7.10 -22.86 7.63
CA ALA A 37 5.79 -22.67 7.01
C ALA A 37 5.18 -21.33 7.38
N MET A 38 5.18 -20.98 8.68
CA MET A 38 4.64 -19.71 9.16
C MET A 38 5.41 -18.51 8.61
N SER A 39 6.75 -18.58 8.57
CA SER A 39 7.58 -17.54 7.97
C SER A 39 7.26 -17.31 6.49
N VAL A 40 7.08 -18.39 5.71
CA VAL A 40 6.71 -18.28 4.28
C VAL A 40 5.30 -17.72 4.09
N ILE A 41 4.34 -18.12 4.92
CA ILE A 41 2.94 -17.67 4.82
C ILE A 41 2.84 -16.18 5.14
N VAL A 42 3.37 -15.74 6.29
CA VAL A 42 3.15 -14.39 6.83
C VAL A 42 4.13 -13.37 6.25
N SER A 43 5.38 -13.77 6.01
CA SER A 43 6.48 -12.84 5.73
C SER A 43 7.04 -12.95 4.31
N ARG A 44 6.38 -13.68 3.40
CA ARG A 44 6.87 -13.83 2.02
C ARG A 44 5.79 -13.94 0.96
N ALA A 45 4.93 -14.96 1.05
CA ALA A 45 4.16 -15.41 -0.11
C ALA A 45 2.85 -14.66 -0.33
N LEU A 46 2.15 -14.28 0.75
CA LEU A 46 0.83 -13.66 0.70
C LEU A 46 0.92 -12.13 0.87
N PRO A 47 0.08 -11.35 0.16
CA PRO A 47 -0.05 -9.92 0.40
C PRO A 47 -0.87 -9.64 1.68
N ASP A 48 -0.71 -8.44 2.24
CA ASP A 48 -1.61 -7.93 3.28
C ASP A 48 -2.86 -7.30 2.64
N VAL A 49 -4.05 -7.53 3.22
CA VAL A 49 -5.31 -7.00 2.69
C VAL A 49 -5.38 -5.46 2.70
N ARG A 50 -4.62 -4.82 3.60
CA ARG A 50 -4.68 -3.38 3.85
C ARG A 50 -4.00 -2.56 2.75
N ASP A 51 -2.84 -3.00 2.27
CA ASP A 51 -2.05 -2.30 1.24
C ASP A 51 -1.85 -3.10 -0.05
N GLY A 52 -2.18 -4.40 -0.05
CA GLY A 52 -2.02 -5.29 -1.18
C GLY A 52 -0.59 -5.68 -1.49
N LEU A 53 0.37 -5.39 -0.60
CA LEU A 53 1.79 -5.59 -0.85
C LEU A 53 2.33 -6.81 -0.10
N LYS A 54 3.29 -7.47 -0.74
CA LYS A 54 4.18 -8.43 -0.09
C LYS A 54 5.34 -7.67 0.56
N PRO A 55 6.05 -8.27 1.53
CA PRO A 55 7.17 -7.60 2.20
C PRO A 55 8.24 -7.05 1.23
N VAL A 56 8.61 -7.79 0.18
CA VAL A 56 9.60 -7.30 -0.81
C VAL A 56 9.14 -6.04 -1.54
N HIS A 57 7.88 -5.98 -1.97
CA HIS A 57 7.32 -4.80 -2.66
C HIS A 57 7.28 -3.59 -1.71
N ARG A 58 6.81 -3.80 -0.48
CA ARG A 58 6.73 -2.78 0.56
C ARG A 58 8.10 -2.17 0.87
N ARG A 59 9.11 -3.01 1.05
CA ARG A 59 10.49 -2.60 1.33
C ARG A 59 11.13 -1.84 0.19
N ILE A 60 10.85 -2.22 -1.07
CA ILE A 60 11.30 -1.47 -2.25
C ILE A 60 10.70 -0.07 -2.24
N LEU A 61 9.38 0.05 -2.12
CA LEU A 61 8.69 1.35 -2.13
C LEU A 61 9.14 2.24 -0.96
N TYR A 62 9.25 1.67 0.25
CA TYR A 62 9.69 2.39 1.44
C TYR A 62 11.14 2.88 1.32
N SER A 63 12.06 2.01 0.89
CA SER A 63 13.46 2.40 0.69
C SER A 63 13.62 3.49 -0.37
N MET A 64 12.83 3.44 -1.45
CA MET A 64 12.83 4.49 -2.48
C MET A 64 12.28 5.83 -1.96
N HIS A 65 11.25 5.80 -1.12
CA HIS A 65 10.70 6.97 -0.44
C HIS A 65 11.70 7.62 0.53
N GLU A 66 12.35 6.82 1.38
CA GLU A 66 13.37 7.34 2.31
C GLU A 66 14.56 7.98 1.60
N ASN A 67 14.94 7.45 0.43
CA ASN A 67 15.99 8.02 -0.40
C ASN A 67 15.52 9.20 -1.29
N GLY A 68 14.24 9.55 -1.25
CA GLY A 68 13.66 10.65 -2.03
C GLY A 68 13.69 10.42 -3.55
N TYR A 69 13.48 9.18 -4.00
CA TYR A 69 13.41 8.81 -5.42
C TYR A 69 12.00 9.05 -6.00
N GLU A 70 11.49 10.25 -5.78
CA GLU A 70 10.15 10.69 -6.16
C GLU A 70 9.96 10.75 -7.69
N TRP A 71 8.72 10.70 -8.16
CA TRP A 71 8.36 10.75 -9.59
C TRP A 71 8.85 12.02 -10.31
N ASN A 72 9.04 13.13 -9.58
CA ASN A 72 9.50 14.40 -10.14
C ASN A 72 11.02 14.60 -10.05
N LYS A 73 11.77 13.56 -9.67
CA LYS A 73 13.23 13.56 -9.58
C LYS A 73 13.85 12.75 -10.72
N PRO A 74 15.16 12.94 -11.01
CA PRO A 74 15.83 12.12 -12.01
C PRO A 74 15.89 10.65 -11.60
N TYR A 75 15.89 9.76 -12.58
CA TYR A 75 16.05 8.33 -12.37
C TYR A 75 17.34 7.98 -11.61
N ARG A 76 17.35 6.79 -11.01
CA ARG A 76 18.46 6.23 -10.23
C ARG A 76 18.74 4.81 -10.66
N LYS A 77 20.02 4.43 -10.67
CA LYS A 77 20.41 3.05 -11.02
C LYS A 77 19.68 2.02 -10.17
N SER A 78 19.07 1.04 -10.80
CA SER A 78 18.34 -0.04 -10.11
C SER A 78 19.22 -0.77 -9.10
N ALA A 79 20.51 -0.97 -9.44
CA ALA A 79 21.49 -1.58 -8.54
C ALA A 79 21.63 -0.85 -7.19
N ARG A 80 21.43 0.47 -7.15
CA ARG A 80 21.48 1.25 -5.90
C ARG A 80 20.25 0.96 -5.04
N VAL A 81 19.05 0.98 -5.64
CA VAL A 81 17.80 0.65 -4.94
C VAL A 81 17.86 -0.78 -4.38
N VAL A 82 18.27 -1.74 -5.21
CA VAL A 82 18.41 -3.15 -4.82
C VAL A 82 19.40 -3.31 -3.67
N GLY A 83 20.57 -2.65 -3.75
CA GLY A 83 21.58 -2.67 -2.70
C GLY A 83 21.08 -2.11 -1.37
N ASP A 84 20.38 -0.97 -1.38
CA ASP A 84 19.82 -0.34 -0.18
C ASP A 84 18.74 -1.23 0.46
N VAL A 85 17.85 -1.81 -0.35
CA VAL A 85 16.79 -2.72 0.13
C VAL A 85 17.38 -3.96 0.80
N ILE A 86 18.41 -4.57 0.21
CA ILE A 86 19.06 -5.76 0.80
C ILE A 86 19.80 -5.38 2.08
N GLY A 87 20.54 -4.28 2.04
CA GLY A 87 21.38 -3.83 3.15
C GLY A 87 20.59 -3.42 4.40
N LYS A 88 19.36 -2.94 4.24
CA LYS A 88 18.54 -2.45 5.36
C LYS A 88 17.37 -3.34 5.75
N TYR A 89 16.63 -3.89 4.77
CA TYR A 89 15.28 -4.41 5.02
C TYR A 89 15.08 -5.86 4.56
N HIS A 90 15.69 -6.29 3.46
CA HIS A 90 15.37 -7.56 2.81
C HIS A 90 16.62 -8.47 2.70
N PRO A 91 16.93 -9.28 3.74
CA PRO A 91 18.14 -10.10 3.81
C PRO A 91 18.03 -11.37 2.95
N HIS A 92 17.67 -11.20 1.67
CA HIS A 92 17.52 -12.24 0.67
C HIS A 92 18.26 -11.84 -0.61
N GLY A 93 18.30 -12.75 -1.59
CA GLY A 93 19.06 -12.54 -2.83
C GLY A 93 18.65 -11.29 -3.61
N ASP A 94 19.64 -10.62 -4.18
CA ASP A 94 19.49 -9.43 -5.02
C ASP A 94 18.58 -9.63 -6.22
N GLN A 95 18.69 -10.78 -6.88
CA GLN A 95 17.87 -11.13 -8.03
C GLN A 95 16.37 -11.09 -7.68
N ALA A 96 15.96 -11.60 -6.52
CA ALA A 96 14.56 -11.62 -6.12
C ALA A 96 14.00 -10.20 -5.89
N VAL A 97 14.82 -9.29 -5.34
CA VAL A 97 14.46 -7.88 -5.18
C VAL A 97 14.39 -7.18 -6.53
N TYR A 98 15.35 -7.44 -7.42
CA TYR A 98 15.36 -6.84 -8.75
C TYR A 98 14.20 -7.32 -9.62
N ASP A 99 13.86 -8.61 -9.61
CA ASP A 99 12.73 -9.16 -10.34
C ASP A 99 11.39 -8.59 -9.84
N ALA A 100 11.25 -8.43 -8.51
CA ALA A 100 10.08 -7.79 -7.92
C ALA A 100 9.96 -6.32 -8.34
N LEU A 101 11.08 -5.58 -8.35
CA LEU A 101 11.15 -4.19 -8.80
C LEU A 101 10.80 -4.08 -10.30
N VAL A 102 11.37 -4.94 -11.14
CA VAL A 102 11.08 -4.98 -12.59
C VAL A 102 9.60 -5.23 -12.83
N ARG A 103 9.00 -6.19 -12.11
CA ARG A 103 7.57 -6.51 -12.23
C ARG A 103 6.67 -5.30 -11.93
N MET A 104 7.05 -4.47 -10.96
CA MET A 104 6.30 -3.25 -10.61
C MET A 104 6.44 -2.12 -11.64
N ALA A 105 7.37 -2.24 -12.59
CA ALA A 105 7.59 -1.29 -13.69
C ALA A 105 7.01 -1.76 -15.05
N GLN A 106 6.58 -3.02 -15.14
CA GLN A 106 6.03 -3.60 -16.37
C GLN A 106 4.52 -3.36 -16.47
N ASP A 107 4.12 -2.56 -17.46
CA ASP A 107 2.71 -2.26 -17.76
C ASP A 107 1.89 -3.49 -18.17
N PHE A 108 2.48 -4.46 -18.86
CA PHE A 108 1.85 -5.74 -19.22
C PHE A 108 1.72 -6.71 -18.03
N SER A 109 2.37 -6.41 -16.91
CA SER A 109 2.38 -7.26 -15.71
C SER A 109 1.49 -6.72 -14.59
N MET A 110 1.45 -5.41 -14.45
CA MET A 110 0.76 -4.68 -13.38
C MET A 110 -0.19 -3.64 -13.98
N ARG A 111 -1.47 -3.68 -13.59
CA ARG A 111 -2.52 -2.82 -14.17
C ARG A 111 -2.29 -1.33 -13.91
N LEU A 112 -1.67 -1.01 -12.79
CA LEU A 112 -1.23 0.32 -12.38
C LEU A 112 0.20 0.21 -11.84
N PRO A 113 1.23 0.39 -12.70
CA PRO A 113 2.63 0.31 -12.31
C PRO A 113 2.95 1.23 -11.12
N LEU A 114 3.82 0.75 -10.24
CA LEU A 114 4.25 1.48 -9.04
C LEU A 114 5.67 2.06 -9.18
N ILE A 115 6.40 1.62 -10.20
CA ILE A 115 7.76 2.06 -10.49
C ILE A 115 7.82 2.59 -11.91
N ASP A 116 8.40 3.77 -12.07
CA ASP A 116 8.73 4.34 -13.38
C ASP A 116 10.14 3.88 -13.75
N GLY A 117 10.26 3.10 -14.82
CA GLY A 117 11.50 2.48 -15.28
C GLY A 117 12.04 3.10 -16.57
N GLN A 118 13.35 3.36 -16.60
CA GLN A 118 14.09 3.76 -17.81
C GLN A 118 15.09 2.67 -18.21
N GLY A 119 14.96 2.16 -19.44
CA GLY A 119 15.80 1.10 -20.00
C GLY A 119 14.97 -0.11 -20.43
N ASN A 120 15.64 -1.25 -20.65
CA ASN A 120 14.94 -2.50 -21.00
C ASN A 120 14.48 -3.25 -19.74
N PHE A 121 13.17 -3.25 -19.50
CA PHE A 121 12.51 -3.95 -18.39
C PHE A 121 11.86 -5.28 -18.81
N GLY A 122 12.25 -5.82 -19.96
CA GLY A 122 11.68 -7.03 -20.54
C GLY A 122 10.46 -6.75 -21.42
N SER A 123 9.89 -7.81 -21.98
CA SER A 123 8.79 -7.73 -22.95
C SER A 123 7.73 -8.80 -22.68
N VAL A 124 6.56 -8.64 -23.31
CA VAL A 124 5.50 -9.66 -23.33
C VAL A 124 5.92 -10.96 -24.06
N ASP A 125 7.03 -10.91 -24.81
CA ASP A 125 7.63 -12.07 -25.49
C ASP A 125 8.43 -12.96 -24.53
N GLY A 126 8.57 -12.53 -23.26
CA GLY A 126 9.32 -13.21 -22.22
C GLY A 126 10.80 -12.89 -22.24
N ASP A 127 11.21 -11.85 -22.95
CA ASP A 127 12.59 -11.37 -22.85
C ASP A 127 12.85 -10.89 -21.43
N PRO A 128 13.95 -11.32 -20.79
CA PRO A 128 14.29 -10.86 -19.46
C PRO A 128 14.68 -9.38 -19.48
N PRO A 129 14.53 -8.66 -18.34
CA PRO A 129 15.04 -7.31 -18.22
C PRO A 129 16.57 -7.27 -18.42
N ALA A 130 17.08 -6.11 -18.83
CA ALA A 130 18.52 -5.87 -18.78
C ALA A 130 19.03 -5.94 -17.33
N ALA A 131 20.33 -6.20 -17.15
CA ALA A 131 20.92 -6.21 -15.81
C ALA A 131 20.74 -4.87 -15.07
N MET A 132 20.56 -4.92 -13.75
CA MET A 132 20.31 -3.76 -12.86
C MET A 132 21.34 -2.62 -12.91
N ARG A 133 22.50 -2.85 -13.54
CA ARG A 133 23.52 -1.82 -13.81
C ARG A 133 23.15 -0.88 -14.97
N TYR A 134 22.26 -1.33 -15.87
CA TYR A 134 21.84 -0.58 -17.04
C TYR A 134 20.51 0.15 -16.81
N THR A 135 19.57 -0.51 -16.13
CA THR A 135 18.26 0.06 -15.84
C THR A 135 18.32 1.12 -14.76
N GLU A 136 17.41 2.08 -14.86
CA GLU A 136 17.21 3.13 -13.87
C GLU A 136 15.73 3.21 -13.50
N VAL A 137 15.43 3.61 -12.27
CA VAL A 137 14.08 3.70 -11.72
C VAL A 137 13.88 4.92 -10.86
N ARG A 138 12.62 5.29 -10.68
CA ARG A 138 12.09 6.16 -9.63
C ARG A 138 10.67 5.69 -9.28
N LEU A 139 10.08 6.25 -8.23
CA LEU A 139 8.68 5.97 -7.90
C LEU A 139 7.77 6.50 -9.03
N GLU A 140 6.76 5.73 -9.40
CA GLU A 140 5.68 6.23 -10.23
C GLU A 140 4.85 7.25 -9.43
N LYS A 141 4.19 8.19 -10.11
CA LYS A 141 3.43 9.26 -9.44
C LYS A 141 2.35 8.71 -8.50
N VAL A 142 1.69 7.63 -8.90
CA VAL A 142 0.64 6.98 -8.11
C VAL A 142 1.16 6.33 -6.84
N SER A 143 2.44 5.93 -6.78
CA SER A 143 3.03 5.30 -5.61
C SER A 143 3.12 6.22 -4.41
N HIS A 144 3.13 7.54 -4.62
CA HIS A 144 3.00 8.50 -3.53
C HIS A 144 1.71 8.29 -2.75
N GLN A 145 0.61 7.92 -3.42
CA GLN A 145 -0.67 7.65 -2.76
C GLN A 145 -0.62 6.41 -1.86
N LEU A 146 0.38 5.54 -2.01
CA LEU A 146 0.62 4.44 -1.09
C LEU A 146 1.42 4.86 0.15
N LEU A 147 2.32 5.82 -0.01
CA LEU A 147 3.32 6.22 1.00
C LEU A 147 2.95 7.49 1.77
N GLU A 148 2.02 8.30 1.27
CA GLU A 148 1.71 9.60 1.86
C GLU A 148 1.22 9.47 3.30
N ASP A 149 1.67 10.40 4.16
CA ASP A 149 1.42 10.46 5.60
C ASP A 149 2.13 9.38 6.44
N ILE A 150 3.03 8.57 5.87
CA ILE A 150 3.76 7.53 6.62
C ILE A 150 4.59 8.09 7.79
N ASP A 151 5.01 9.35 7.73
CA ASP A 151 5.77 10.09 8.75
C ASP A 151 4.88 10.65 9.89
N LYS A 152 3.55 10.48 9.80
CA LYS A 152 2.56 11.05 10.74
C LYS A 152 1.97 10.00 11.68
N ASP A 153 2.77 9.00 12.03
CA ASP A 153 2.37 7.90 12.93
C ASP A 153 1.08 7.22 12.46
N THR A 154 0.90 7.02 11.15
CA THR A 154 -0.33 6.46 10.58
C THR A 154 -0.34 4.94 10.55
N VAL A 155 0.83 4.32 10.61
CA VAL A 155 1.03 2.87 10.54
C VAL A 155 2.08 2.46 11.57
N ASP A 156 2.04 1.19 11.97
CA ASP A 156 3.04 0.65 12.88
C ASP A 156 4.35 0.36 12.15
N PHE A 157 5.44 0.64 12.84
CA PHE A 157 6.79 0.28 12.44
C PHE A 157 7.28 -0.89 13.29
N GLN A 158 8.11 -1.73 12.69
CA GLN A 158 8.80 -2.82 13.36
C GLN A 158 10.30 -2.67 13.15
N GLU A 159 11.09 -3.27 14.05
CA GLU A 159 12.53 -3.41 13.86
C GLU A 159 12.82 -4.25 12.60
N ASN A 160 13.85 -3.88 11.86
CA ASN A 160 14.35 -4.68 10.75
C ASN A 160 15.03 -5.98 11.27
N TYR A 161 15.61 -6.78 10.37
CA TYR A 161 16.11 -8.12 10.72
C TYR A 161 17.32 -8.13 11.69
N ASP A 162 18.05 -7.01 11.83
CA ASP A 162 19.19 -6.85 12.75
C ASP A 162 18.97 -5.77 13.82
N ASN A 163 17.74 -5.27 13.93
CA ASN A 163 17.29 -4.24 14.88
C ASN A 163 18.06 -2.91 14.80
N SER A 164 18.71 -2.60 13.67
CA SER A 164 19.42 -1.33 13.46
C SER A 164 18.57 -0.26 12.77
N GLU A 165 17.51 -0.65 12.08
CA GLU A 165 16.60 0.23 11.32
C GLU A 165 15.13 -0.09 11.66
N GLN A 166 14.22 0.80 11.26
CA GLN A 166 12.77 0.56 11.35
C GLN A 166 12.15 0.42 9.95
N GLU A 167 11.17 -0.47 9.82
CA GLU A 167 10.39 -0.65 8.59
C GLU A 167 8.88 -0.66 8.87
N PRO A 168 8.04 -0.16 7.95
CA PRO A 168 6.60 -0.16 8.12
C PRO A 168 6.03 -1.59 7.96
N VAL A 169 5.12 -1.98 8.85
CA VAL A 169 4.40 -3.26 8.76
C VAL A 169 3.46 -3.26 7.53
N VAL A 170 2.80 -2.13 7.28
CA VAL A 170 1.94 -1.84 6.13
C VAL A 170 2.12 -0.41 5.67
N LEU A 171 1.81 -0.11 4.41
CA LEU A 171 1.79 1.27 3.92
C LEU A 171 0.43 1.94 4.16
N PRO A 172 0.36 3.28 4.33
CA PRO A 172 -0.89 4.00 4.53
C PRO A 172 -1.97 3.76 3.47
N ALA A 173 -1.58 3.55 2.20
CA ALA A 173 -2.43 3.16 1.08
C ALA A 173 -3.74 3.95 0.94
N ARG A 174 -3.76 5.02 0.13
CA ARG A 174 -4.97 5.83 -0.12
C ARG A 174 -5.96 5.22 -1.11
N PHE A 175 -5.61 4.13 -1.77
CA PHE A 175 -6.50 3.38 -2.65
C PHE A 175 -6.33 1.86 -2.45
N PRO A 176 -7.35 1.05 -2.75
CA PRO A 176 -7.36 -0.41 -2.52
C PRO A 176 -6.49 -1.17 -3.53
N ASN A 177 -5.17 -1.00 -3.42
CA ASN A 177 -4.17 -1.54 -4.33
C ASN A 177 -4.22 -3.07 -4.52
N LEU A 178 -4.62 -3.83 -3.49
CA LEU A 178 -4.76 -5.30 -3.60
C LEU A 178 -5.71 -5.70 -4.75
N LEU A 179 -6.83 -5.01 -4.89
CA LEU A 179 -7.81 -5.30 -5.94
C LEU A 179 -7.39 -4.67 -7.27
N VAL A 180 -6.85 -3.45 -7.24
CA VAL A 180 -6.43 -2.74 -8.46
C VAL A 180 -5.32 -3.49 -9.20
N ASN A 181 -4.26 -3.87 -8.49
CA ASN A 181 -3.10 -4.52 -9.10
C ASN A 181 -3.14 -6.05 -9.01
N GLY A 182 -4.00 -6.61 -8.16
CA GLY A 182 -4.04 -8.04 -7.91
C GLY A 182 -2.81 -8.53 -7.15
N ALA A 183 -2.75 -9.84 -6.92
CA ALA A 183 -1.62 -10.48 -6.28
C ALA A 183 -1.58 -11.98 -6.59
N GLY A 184 -0.39 -12.52 -6.86
CA GLY A 184 -0.17 -13.95 -7.03
C GLY A 184 0.92 -14.45 -6.09
N GLY A 185 0.77 -15.63 -5.50
CA GLY A 185 1.77 -16.21 -4.61
C GLY A 185 1.47 -17.64 -4.20
N ILE A 186 2.53 -18.43 -4.01
CA ILE A 186 2.44 -19.82 -3.53
C ILE A 186 3.14 -19.87 -2.17
N ALA A 187 2.41 -20.28 -1.14
CA ALA A 187 2.90 -20.45 0.22
C ALA A 187 2.97 -21.94 0.59
N VAL A 188 3.23 -22.25 1.85
CA VAL A 188 3.18 -23.65 2.34
C VAL A 188 1.72 -24.01 2.64
N GLY A 189 1.19 -24.98 1.89
CA GLY A 189 -0.19 -25.50 2.07
C GLY A 189 -1.30 -24.60 1.51
N MET A 190 -0.98 -23.45 0.92
CA MET A 190 -1.96 -22.54 0.32
C MET A 190 -1.33 -21.71 -0.81
N ALA A 191 -2.19 -21.07 -1.60
CA ALA A 191 -1.79 -20.14 -2.66
C ALA A 191 -2.79 -18.97 -2.71
N THR A 192 -2.41 -17.91 -3.40
CA THR A 192 -3.27 -16.77 -3.72
C THR A 192 -3.10 -16.40 -5.19
N ASN A 193 -4.21 -16.03 -5.82
CA ASN A 193 -4.26 -15.53 -7.18
C ASN A 193 -5.47 -14.59 -7.32
N ILE A 194 -5.24 -13.31 -7.09
CA ILE A 194 -6.22 -12.22 -7.14
C ILE A 194 -6.00 -11.48 -8.46
N PRO A 195 -7.02 -11.37 -9.34
CA PRO A 195 -6.87 -10.66 -10.59
C PRO A 195 -6.86 -9.14 -10.38
N PRO A 196 -6.25 -8.36 -11.29
CA PRO A 196 -6.32 -6.90 -11.29
C PRO A 196 -7.70 -6.38 -11.69
N HIS A 197 -7.99 -5.13 -11.32
CA HIS A 197 -9.27 -4.45 -11.57
C HIS A 197 -9.05 -2.98 -11.93
N ASN A 198 -10.08 -2.38 -12.52
CA ASN A 198 -10.06 -0.98 -12.87
C ASN A 198 -10.08 -0.11 -11.60
N LEU A 199 -9.16 0.85 -11.49
CA LEU A 199 -9.06 1.75 -10.33
C LEU A 199 -10.38 2.50 -10.06
N GLY A 200 -11.00 3.04 -11.12
CA GLY A 200 -12.23 3.82 -10.99
C GLY A 200 -13.39 2.98 -10.46
N GLU A 201 -13.59 1.78 -11.01
CA GLU A 201 -14.64 0.85 -10.57
C GLU A 201 -14.46 0.44 -9.11
N ILE A 202 -13.22 0.17 -8.67
CA ILE A 202 -12.95 -0.23 -7.29
C ILE A 202 -13.12 0.96 -6.32
N VAL A 203 -12.72 2.17 -6.71
CA VAL A 203 -13.00 3.38 -5.91
C VAL A 203 -14.51 3.59 -5.78
N ASP A 204 -15.26 3.49 -6.88
CA ASP A 204 -16.72 3.64 -6.87
C ASP A 204 -17.40 2.59 -5.99
N ALA A 205 -16.95 1.34 -6.05
CA ALA A 205 -17.47 0.26 -5.21
C ALA A 205 -17.14 0.48 -3.72
N THR A 206 -15.95 1.02 -3.44
CA THR A 206 -15.55 1.39 -2.07
C THR A 206 -16.43 2.52 -1.54
N MET A 207 -16.65 3.57 -2.33
CA MET A 207 -17.52 4.69 -1.97
C MET A 207 -18.98 4.24 -1.77
N ALA A 208 -19.49 3.37 -2.64
CA ALA A 208 -20.83 2.81 -2.50
C ALA A 208 -20.98 1.99 -1.20
N LEU A 209 -19.96 1.22 -0.82
CA LEU A 209 -19.95 0.48 0.45
C LEU A 209 -19.83 1.39 1.68
N ILE A 210 -19.16 2.54 1.57
CA ILE A 210 -19.15 3.57 2.61
C ILE A 210 -20.55 4.19 2.78
N ASP A 211 -21.23 4.49 1.68
CA ASP A 211 -22.55 5.12 1.67
C ASP A 211 -23.66 4.17 2.14
N ASP A 212 -23.57 2.89 1.76
CA ASP A 212 -24.45 1.83 2.24
C ASP A 212 -23.64 0.59 2.67
N PRO A 213 -23.34 0.44 3.98
CA PRO A 213 -22.67 -0.74 4.50
C PRO A 213 -23.42 -2.07 4.27
N THR A 214 -24.72 -1.99 3.99
CA THR A 214 -25.58 -3.16 3.75
C THR A 214 -25.60 -3.60 2.30
N ILE A 215 -25.01 -2.83 1.38
CA ILE A 215 -24.95 -3.11 -0.06
C ILE A 215 -24.57 -4.57 -0.33
N GLY A 216 -25.34 -5.23 -1.19
CA GLY A 216 -25.14 -6.63 -1.52
C GLY A 216 -24.00 -6.83 -2.51
N THR A 217 -23.44 -8.04 -2.55
CA THR A 217 -22.40 -8.39 -3.54
C THR A 217 -22.91 -8.19 -4.97
N GLU A 218 -24.18 -8.46 -5.27
CA GLU A 218 -24.77 -8.24 -6.60
C GLU A 218 -24.75 -6.79 -7.06
N GLU A 219 -24.92 -5.85 -6.13
CA GLU A 219 -24.89 -4.42 -6.44
C GLU A 219 -23.45 -3.96 -6.64
N LEU A 220 -22.51 -4.47 -5.84
CA LEU A 220 -21.08 -4.25 -6.05
C LEU A 220 -20.62 -4.80 -7.41
N ILE A 221 -21.13 -5.94 -7.86
CA ILE A 221 -20.82 -6.52 -9.18
C ILE A 221 -21.32 -5.64 -10.32
N ARG A 222 -22.38 -4.85 -10.13
CA ARG A 222 -22.82 -3.88 -11.15
C ARG A 222 -21.82 -2.73 -11.31
N ILE A 223 -21.10 -2.40 -10.24
CA ILE A 223 -20.05 -1.36 -10.23
C ILE A 223 -18.71 -1.93 -10.71
N VAL A 224 -18.41 -3.18 -10.33
CA VAL A 224 -17.21 -3.94 -10.73
C VAL A 224 -17.64 -5.18 -11.53
N PRO A 225 -17.90 -5.06 -12.84
CA PRO A 225 -18.43 -6.15 -13.66
C PRO A 225 -17.52 -7.38 -13.75
N GLY A 226 -16.22 -7.19 -13.53
CA GLY A 226 -15.20 -8.23 -13.63
C GLY A 226 -13.78 -7.65 -13.59
N PRO A 227 -12.76 -8.52 -13.63
CA PRO A 227 -11.36 -8.12 -13.72
C PRO A 227 -11.03 -7.19 -14.90
N ASP A 228 -9.99 -6.39 -14.73
CA ASP A 228 -9.43 -5.52 -15.76
C ASP A 228 -7.93 -5.82 -15.90
N PHE A 229 -7.58 -6.57 -16.95
CA PHE A 229 -6.22 -7.07 -17.14
C PHE A 229 -5.37 -6.08 -17.93
N PRO A 230 -4.08 -5.91 -17.59
CA PRO A 230 -3.19 -4.99 -18.28
C PRO A 230 -2.99 -5.31 -19.78
N THR A 231 -3.18 -6.56 -20.18
CA THR A 231 -3.06 -7.00 -21.58
C THR A 231 -4.38 -6.95 -22.35
N GLY A 232 -5.46 -6.46 -21.74
CA GLY A 232 -6.81 -6.46 -22.29
C GLY A 232 -7.39 -7.87 -22.42
N GLY A 233 -7.96 -8.16 -23.59
CA GLY A 233 -8.65 -9.39 -23.92
C GLY A 233 -10.16 -9.31 -23.71
N ILE A 234 -10.82 -10.45 -23.89
CA ILE A 234 -12.27 -10.59 -23.82
C ILE A 234 -12.62 -11.64 -22.77
N ILE A 235 -13.32 -11.22 -21.72
CA ILE A 235 -13.84 -12.15 -20.70
C ILE A 235 -15.10 -12.84 -21.23
N LEU A 236 -15.16 -14.16 -21.12
CA LEU A 236 -16.31 -14.96 -21.55
C LEU A 236 -17.25 -15.24 -20.37
N GLY A 237 -18.41 -14.58 -20.39
CA GLY A 237 -19.43 -14.73 -19.36
C GLY A 237 -19.02 -14.12 -18.02
N GLN A 238 -19.95 -14.10 -17.06
CA GLN A 238 -19.74 -13.46 -15.76
C GLN A 238 -19.71 -14.44 -14.58
N ALA A 239 -20.12 -15.70 -14.78
CA ALA A 239 -20.24 -16.69 -13.70
C ALA A 239 -18.93 -16.90 -12.93
N GLY A 240 -17.80 -16.91 -13.65
CA GLY A 240 -16.47 -17.04 -13.05
C GLY A 240 -16.08 -15.88 -12.13
N ALA A 241 -16.27 -14.65 -12.61
CA ALA A 241 -15.98 -13.44 -11.84
C ALA A 241 -16.94 -13.30 -10.65
N ARG A 242 -18.24 -13.53 -10.88
CA ARG A 242 -19.27 -13.54 -9.84
C ARG A 242 -18.95 -14.53 -8.71
N SER A 243 -18.63 -15.79 -9.05
CA SER A 243 -18.22 -16.79 -8.05
C SER A 243 -17.01 -16.31 -7.25
N ALA A 244 -16.03 -15.69 -7.91
CA ALA A 244 -14.86 -15.14 -7.23
C ALA A 244 -15.23 -14.01 -6.27
N TYR A 245 -16.15 -13.12 -6.66
CA TYR A 245 -16.60 -12.02 -5.83
C TYR A 245 -17.53 -12.42 -4.68
N GLU A 246 -18.28 -13.52 -4.81
CA GLU A 246 -19.15 -14.05 -3.76
C GLU A 246 -18.39 -14.94 -2.76
N THR A 247 -17.40 -15.71 -3.24
CA THR A 247 -16.79 -16.79 -2.44
C THR A 247 -15.26 -16.68 -2.26
N GLY A 248 -14.61 -15.79 -3.00
CA GLY A 248 -13.15 -15.73 -3.13
C GLY A 248 -12.56 -16.75 -4.11
N ARG A 249 -13.37 -17.58 -4.78
CA ARG A 249 -12.91 -18.56 -5.78
C ARG A 249 -13.75 -18.53 -7.06
N GLY A 250 -13.08 -18.63 -8.20
CA GLY A 250 -13.75 -18.65 -9.50
C GLY A 250 -12.78 -18.90 -10.64
N SER A 251 -13.29 -19.18 -11.83
CA SER A 251 -12.47 -19.36 -13.04
C SER A 251 -12.96 -18.41 -14.12
N VAL A 252 -12.15 -17.40 -14.44
CA VAL A 252 -12.47 -16.37 -15.44
C VAL A 252 -11.82 -16.78 -16.75
N VAL A 253 -12.64 -17.06 -17.78
CA VAL A 253 -12.13 -17.40 -19.11
C VAL A 253 -11.86 -16.12 -19.89
N ILE A 254 -10.67 -16.01 -20.48
CA ILE A 254 -10.18 -14.85 -21.19
C ILE A 254 -9.76 -15.29 -22.60
N ARG A 255 -10.21 -14.56 -23.62
CA ARG A 255 -9.75 -14.68 -25.02
C ARG A 255 -8.87 -13.51 -25.41
N GLY A 256 -7.94 -13.77 -26.31
CA GLY A 256 -7.32 -12.70 -27.09
C GLY A 256 -8.31 -12.04 -28.03
N ARG A 257 -8.13 -10.74 -28.29
CA ARG A 257 -8.89 -9.99 -29.28
C ARG A 257 -8.36 -10.34 -30.66
N VAL A 258 -9.26 -10.76 -31.54
CA VAL A 258 -8.91 -11.19 -32.90
C VAL A 258 -9.88 -10.59 -33.90
N ASP A 259 -9.35 -9.91 -34.89
CA ASP A 259 -10.08 -9.40 -36.05
C ASP A 259 -9.78 -10.23 -37.30
N ILE A 260 -10.71 -10.25 -38.25
CA ILE A 260 -10.56 -10.94 -39.53
C ILE A 260 -10.36 -9.88 -40.61
N GLU A 261 -9.19 -9.86 -41.24
CA GLU A 261 -8.83 -8.89 -42.28
C GLU A 261 -8.57 -9.59 -43.62
N GLU A 262 -8.86 -8.92 -44.74
CA GLU A 262 -8.41 -9.34 -46.07
C GLU A 262 -7.03 -8.72 -46.37
N VAL A 263 -5.97 -9.51 -46.25
CA VAL A 263 -4.59 -9.03 -46.40
C VAL A 263 -4.13 -8.97 -47.86
N ARG A 264 -4.73 -9.80 -48.73
CA ARG A 264 -4.50 -9.83 -50.18
C ARG A 264 -5.79 -10.31 -50.86
N LYS A 265 -5.96 -10.00 -52.14
CA LYS A 265 -7.11 -10.46 -52.92
C LYS A 265 -7.34 -11.97 -52.73
N GLU A 266 -8.50 -12.34 -52.20
CA GLU A 266 -8.90 -13.72 -51.88
C GLU A 266 -8.05 -14.42 -50.81
N ARG A 267 -7.41 -13.67 -49.90
CA ARG A 267 -6.74 -14.21 -48.71
C ARG A 267 -7.09 -13.42 -47.45
N GLN A 268 -7.68 -14.13 -46.50
CA GLN A 268 -7.97 -13.62 -45.16
C GLN A 268 -6.83 -13.93 -44.19
N ALA A 269 -6.74 -13.12 -43.13
CA ALA A 269 -5.87 -13.35 -41.99
C ALA A 269 -6.63 -13.09 -40.68
N LEU A 270 -6.24 -13.80 -39.64
CA LEU A 270 -6.63 -13.50 -38.26
C LEU A 270 -5.56 -12.60 -37.66
N ILE A 271 -5.99 -11.46 -37.13
CA ILE A 271 -5.12 -10.44 -36.56
C ILE A 271 -5.34 -10.41 -35.06
N VAL A 272 -4.35 -10.86 -34.29
CA VAL A 272 -4.39 -10.82 -32.83
C VAL A 272 -3.79 -9.51 -32.35
N THR A 273 -4.58 -8.71 -31.64
CA THR A 273 -4.15 -7.41 -31.08
C THR A 273 -4.02 -7.40 -29.57
N GLU A 274 -4.67 -8.34 -28.88
CA GLU A 274 -4.60 -8.52 -27.43
C GLU A 274 -4.51 -10.01 -27.10
N ILE A 275 -3.78 -10.37 -26.06
CA ILE A 275 -3.65 -11.76 -25.58
C ILE A 275 -4.11 -11.87 -24.12
N PRO A 276 -4.53 -13.08 -23.68
CA PRO A 276 -4.90 -13.29 -22.29
C PRO A 276 -3.77 -12.94 -21.31
N TYR A 277 -4.13 -12.51 -20.10
CA TYR A 277 -3.17 -12.15 -19.06
C TYR A 277 -2.20 -13.29 -18.72
N GLN A 278 -0.92 -12.94 -18.52
CA GLN A 278 0.18 -13.88 -18.25
C GLN A 278 0.45 -14.91 -19.35
N VAL A 279 -0.04 -14.69 -20.58
CA VAL A 279 0.38 -15.46 -21.76
C VAL A 279 1.62 -14.82 -22.36
N ASN A 280 2.65 -15.64 -22.59
CA ASN A 280 3.83 -15.23 -23.36
C ASN A 280 3.49 -15.29 -24.86
N LYS A 281 3.72 -14.18 -25.56
CA LYS A 281 3.35 -14.03 -26.99
C LYS A 281 4.17 -14.95 -27.89
N ALA A 282 5.48 -15.03 -27.70
CA ALA A 282 6.37 -15.87 -28.50
C ALA A 282 6.04 -17.37 -28.33
N LEU A 283 5.82 -17.83 -27.09
CA LEU A 283 5.41 -19.21 -26.80
C LEU A 283 4.02 -19.52 -27.33
N MET A 284 3.09 -18.56 -27.34
CA MET A 284 1.79 -18.72 -27.98
C MET A 284 1.94 -18.96 -29.48
N ILE A 285 2.77 -18.16 -30.16
CA ILE A 285 3.07 -18.30 -31.60
C ILE A 285 3.73 -19.65 -31.89
N GLU A 286 4.74 -20.03 -31.12
CA GLU A 286 5.41 -21.33 -31.24
C GLU A 286 4.40 -22.47 -31.09
N ARG A 287 3.53 -22.39 -30.08
CA ARG A 287 2.50 -23.42 -29.86
C ARG A 287 1.50 -23.51 -31.00
N ILE A 288 1.10 -22.38 -31.59
CA ILE A 288 0.23 -22.38 -32.78
C ILE A 288 0.96 -23.04 -33.96
N ALA A 289 2.23 -22.72 -34.18
CA ALA A 289 3.03 -23.33 -35.25
C ALA A 289 3.17 -24.86 -35.08
N GLU A 290 3.34 -25.34 -33.84
CA GLU A 290 3.31 -26.78 -33.53
C GLU A 290 1.96 -27.41 -33.87
N LEU A 291 0.84 -26.78 -33.48
CA LEU A 291 -0.50 -27.29 -33.78
C LEU A 291 -0.77 -27.40 -35.28
N VAL A 292 -0.22 -26.47 -36.08
CA VAL A 292 -0.29 -26.50 -37.54
C VAL A 292 0.56 -27.63 -38.11
N ARG A 293 1.79 -27.80 -37.62
CA ARG A 293 2.71 -28.87 -38.02
C ARG A 293 2.14 -30.26 -37.74
N ASP A 294 1.52 -30.42 -36.57
CA ASP A 294 0.88 -31.66 -36.12
C ASP A 294 -0.50 -31.91 -36.76
N LYS A 295 -0.94 -31.00 -37.66
CA LYS A 295 -2.26 -31.03 -38.32
C LYS A 295 -3.43 -31.08 -37.34
N ARG A 296 -3.24 -30.55 -36.12
CA ARG A 296 -4.32 -30.38 -35.14
C ARG A 296 -5.17 -29.15 -35.46
N VAL A 297 -4.55 -28.14 -36.07
CA VAL A 297 -5.22 -26.97 -36.63
C VAL A 297 -4.87 -26.90 -38.10
N GLU A 298 -5.88 -26.96 -38.97
CA GLU A 298 -5.72 -26.82 -40.41
C GLU A 298 -6.18 -25.43 -40.90
N GLY A 299 -5.86 -25.09 -42.14
CA GLY A 299 -6.29 -23.82 -42.74
C GLY A 299 -5.37 -22.62 -42.51
N ILE A 300 -4.26 -22.77 -41.78
CA ILE A 300 -3.23 -21.74 -41.62
C ILE A 300 -2.15 -21.92 -42.70
N ALA A 301 -1.77 -20.82 -43.35
CA ALA A 301 -0.74 -20.76 -44.38
C ALA A 301 0.59 -20.22 -43.84
N ASP A 302 0.55 -19.17 -43.02
CA ASP A 302 1.73 -18.51 -42.46
C ASP A 302 1.39 -17.82 -41.13
N ILE A 303 2.40 -17.58 -40.29
CA ILE A 303 2.28 -16.87 -39.01
C ILE A 303 3.42 -15.87 -38.90
N ARG A 304 3.09 -14.60 -38.64
CA ARG A 304 4.07 -13.51 -38.51
C ARG A 304 3.76 -12.66 -37.29
N ASP A 305 4.82 -12.17 -36.66
CA ASP A 305 4.72 -11.12 -35.64
C ASP A 305 5.08 -9.78 -36.28
N GLU A 306 4.08 -8.92 -36.42
CA GLU A 306 4.18 -7.56 -36.94
C GLU A 306 4.03 -6.53 -35.80
N SER A 307 4.21 -6.95 -34.55
CA SER A 307 4.16 -6.06 -33.38
C SER A 307 5.28 -5.02 -33.44
N ASP A 308 4.92 -3.78 -33.10
CA ASP A 308 5.86 -2.66 -33.03
C ASP A 308 5.59 -1.79 -31.78
N ARG A 309 6.11 -0.57 -31.78
CA ARG A 309 5.92 0.38 -30.68
C ARG A 309 4.49 0.92 -30.56
N ASP A 310 3.71 0.82 -31.64
CA ASP A 310 2.35 1.36 -31.73
C ASP A 310 1.31 0.29 -31.31
N GLY A 311 1.69 -0.99 -31.28
CA GLY A 311 0.90 -2.03 -30.63
C GLY A 311 1.28 -3.46 -31.00
N MET A 312 0.59 -4.40 -30.36
CA MET A 312 0.70 -5.83 -30.68
C MET A 312 -0.06 -6.15 -31.97
N ARG A 313 0.57 -6.88 -32.89
CA ARG A 313 -0.06 -7.36 -34.12
C ARG A 313 0.52 -8.71 -34.55
N VAL A 314 -0.14 -9.80 -34.16
CA VAL A 314 0.22 -11.14 -34.66
C VAL A 314 -0.69 -11.50 -35.82
N VAL A 315 -0.11 -11.79 -36.97
CA VAL A 315 -0.82 -12.08 -38.23
C VAL A 315 -0.78 -13.57 -38.52
N ILE A 316 -1.96 -14.20 -38.56
CA ILE A 316 -2.12 -15.61 -38.92
C ILE A 316 -2.81 -15.65 -40.29
N GLU A 317 -2.03 -15.82 -41.35
CA GLU A 317 -2.54 -15.86 -42.73
C GLU A 317 -3.20 -17.20 -43.01
N LEU A 318 -4.41 -17.17 -43.60
CA LEU A 318 -5.19 -18.37 -43.88
C LEU A 318 -4.98 -18.89 -45.30
N LYS A 319 -5.22 -20.18 -45.50
CA LYS A 319 -5.32 -20.79 -46.83
C LYS A 319 -6.57 -20.28 -47.54
N ARG A 320 -6.55 -20.27 -48.89
CA ARG A 320 -7.64 -19.70 -49.72
C ARG A 320 -9.01 -20.35 -49.48
N ASP A 321 -9.01 -21.63 -49.11
CA ASP A 321 -10.19 -22.46 -48.87
C ASP A 321 -10.57 -22.57 -47.39
N ALA A 322 -9.83 -21.91 -46.49
CA ALA A 322 -10.09 -21.95 -45.06
C ALA A 322 -11.19 -20.97 -44.66
N VAL A 323 -12.11 -21.43 -43.79
CA VAL A 323 -13.13 -20.58 -43.17
C VAL A 323 -12.55 -19.97 -41.90
N ALA A 324 -12.39 -18.64 -41.88
CA ALA A 324 -11.73 -17.92 -40.79
C ALA A 324 -12.29 -18.23 -39.40
N ASP A 325 -13.62 -18.21 -39.23
CA ASP A 325 -14.27 -18.53 -37.95
C ASP A 325 -13.97 -19.95 -37.45
N VAL A 326 -13.84 -20.91 -38.37
CA VAL A 326 -13.55 -22.31 -38.00
C VAL A 326 -12.12 -22.43 -37.49
N VAL A 327 -11.16 -21.78 -38.16
CA VAL A 327 -9.76 -21.74 -37.71
C VAL A 327 -9.65 -21.00 -36.38
N LEU A 328 -10.30 -19.85 -36.24
CA LEU A 328 -10.31 -19.05 -35.01
C LEU A 328 -10.84 -19.85 -33.81
N ASN A 329 -11.95 -20.56 -33.98
CA ASN A 329 -12.49 -21.42 -32.91
C ASN A 329 -11.54 -22.58 -32.53
N GLN A 330 -10.82 -23.14 -33.50
CA GLN A 330 -9.78 -24.14 -33.21
C GLN A 330 -8.60 -23.53 -32.45
N LEU A 331 -8.16 -22.32 -32.82
CA LEU A 331 -7.11 -21.60 -32.09
C LEU A 331 -7.52 -21.32 -30.64
N TYR A 332 -8.73 -20.83 -30.40
CA TYR A 332 -9.24 -20.67 -29.03
C TYR A 332 -9.30 -22.00 -28.27
N ARG A 333 -9.61 -23.11 -28.93
CA ARG A 333 -9.71 -24.41 -28.26
C ARG A 333 -8.36 -25.03 -27.91
N PHE A 334 -7.35 -24.84 -28.76
CA PHE A 334 -6.12 -25.64 -28.70
C PHE A 334 -4.86 -24.83 -28.37
N SER A 335 -4.92 -23.50 -28.43
CA SER A 335 -3.79 -22.62 -28.15
C SER A 335 -4.05 -21.72 -26.92
N PRO A 336 -3.01 -21.11 -26.34
CA PRO A 336 -3.14 -20.14 -25.26
C PRO A 336 -3.90 -18.85 -25.60
N LEU A 337 -4.34 -18.68 -26.86
CA LEU A 337 -5.17 -17.55 -27.30
C LEU A 337 -6.53 -17.48 -26.58
N GLN A 338 -6.95 -18.59 -25.95
CA GLN A 338 -7.95 -18.58 -24.88
C GLN A 338 -7.35 -19.28 -23.66
N ASN A 339 -7.46 -18.67 -22.49
CA ASN A 339 -6.98 -19.25 -21.24
C ASN A 339 -7.95 -18.96 -20.08
N SER A 340 -7.78 -19.62 -18.95
CA SER A 340 -8.55 -19.35 -17.74
C SER A 340 -7.68 -18.80 -16.62
N PHE A 341 -8.10 -17.72 -16.00
CA PHE A 341 -7.54 -17.22 -14.76
C PHE A 341 -8.28 -17.83 -13.56
N GLY A 342 -7.62 -18.72 -12.82
CA GLY A 342 -8.15 -19.30 -11.59
C GLY A 342 -8.03 -18.32 -10.42
N CYS A 343 -9.13 -17.67 -10.07
CA CYS A 343 -9.21 -16.78 -8.91
C CYS A 343 -9.17 -17.62 -7.63
N ASN A 344 -8.26 -17.26 -6.74
CA ASN A 344 -8.15 -17.79 -5.38
C ASN A 344 -7.72 -16.66 -4.45
N MET A 345 -8.70 -15.97 -3.89
CA MET A 345 -8.54 -14.69 -3.22
C MET A 345 -8.18 -14.88 -1.75
N VAL A 346 -6.89 -15.10 -1.48
CA VAL A 346 -6.34 -15.28 -0.13
C VAL A 346 -5.38 -14.15 0.20
N ALA A 347 -5.57 -13.48 1.34
CA ALA A 347 -4.68 -12.42 1.82
C ALA A 347 -4.50 -12.51 3.34
N LEU A 348 -3.49 -11.82 3.86
CA LEU A 348 -3.30 -11.67 5.30
C LEU A 348 -4.24 -10.60 5.83
N ASN A 349 -5.08 -10.97 6.79
CA ASN A 349 -5.94 -10.07 7.54
C ASN A 349 -5.51 -10.12 9.01
N GLY A 350 -4.90 -9.05 9.53
CA GLY A 350 -4.32 -9.04 10.87
C GLY A 350 -3.26 -10.13 11.10
N GLY A 351 -2.47 -10.44 10.06
CA GLY A 351 -1.43 -11.48 10.09
C GLY A 351 -1.92 -12.92 9.91
N ARG A 352 -3.23 -13.13 9.70
CA ARG A 352 -3.81 -14.46 9.46
C ARG A 352 -4.20 -14.64 8.00
N PRO A 353 -3.85 -15.76 7.36
CA PRO A 353 -4.29 -16.03 5.99
C PRO A 353 -5.79 -16.36 5.96
N GLU A 354 -6.56 -15.57 5.22
CA GLU A 354 -8.00 -15.72 5.10
C GLU A 354 -8.41 -15.74 3.62
N GLN A 355 -9.41 -16.58 3.29
CA GLN A 355 -10.07 -16.52 1.98
C GLN A 355 -11.15 -15.44 2.06
N LEU A 356 -11.02 -14.41 1.22
CA LEU A 356 -11.83 -13.20 1.26
C LEU A 356 -12.60 -13.03 -0.04
N ASN A 357 -13.85 -12.57 0.05
CA ASN A 357 -14.64 -12.17 -1.10
C ASN A 357 -14.43 -10.66 -1.41
N LEU A 358 -15.10 -10.13 -2.45
CA LEU A 358 -14.94 -8.72 -2.85
C LEU A 358 -15.31 -7.75 -1.71
N LYS A 359 -16.45 -7.98 -1.07
CA LYS A 359 -16.97 -7.14 0.01
C LYS A 359 -16.05 -7.18 1.23
N ASP A 360 -15.50 -8.35 1.57
CA ASP A 360 -14.57 -8.51 2.70
C ASP A 360 -13.30 -7.67 2.49
N MET A 361 -12.70 -7.72 1.30
CA MET A 361 -11.50 -6.94 0.98
C MET A 361 -11.74 -5.44 1.03
N LEU A 362 -12.87 -4.96 0.45
CA LEU A 362 -13.24 -3.55 0.50
C LEU A 362 -13.52 -3.10 1.95
N SER A 363 -14.21 -3.93 2.74
CA SER A 363 -14.49 -3.64 4.15
C SER A 363 -13.22 -3.55 4.99
N ALA A 364 -12.27 -4.47 4.78
CA ALA A 364 -10.98 -4.45 5.46
C ALA A 364 -10.15 -3.20 5.09
N PHE A 365 -10.17 -2.80 3.82
CA PHE A 365 -9.54 -1.56 3.37
C PHE A 365 -10.17 -0.31 4.01
N ILE A 366 -11.50 -0.21 4.03
CA ILE A 366 -12.21 0.92 4.68
C ILE A 366 -11.85 1.01 6.16
N ALA A 367 -11.92 -0.12 6.89
CA ALA A 367 -11.58 -0.16 8.30
C ALA A 367 -10.13 0.29 8.56
N PHE A 368 -9.20 -0.11 7.69
CA PHE A 368 -7.81 0.34 7.76
C PHE A 368 -7.67 1.84 7.48
N ARG A 369 -8.37 2.38 6.47
CA ARG A 369 -8.37 3.81 6.17
C ARG A 369 -8.92 4.63 7.34
N GLU A 370 -10.00 4.18 7.99
CA GLU A 370 -10.52 4.85 9.20
C GLU A 370 -9.45 4.97 10.30
N GLN A 371 -8.66 3.90 10.50
CA GLN A 371 -7.55 3.91 11.45
C GLN A 371 -6.44 4.89 11.04
N VAL A 372 -6.03 4.87 9.76
CA VAL A 372 -5.00 5.77 9.23
C VAL A 372 -5.41 7.23 9.40
N ILE A 373 -6.63 7.60 9.01
CA ILE A 373 -7.15 8.97 9.17
C ILE A 373 -7.24 9.37 10.64
N SER A 374 -7.70 8.47 11.51
CA SER A 374 -7.76 8.72 12.95
C SER A 374 -6.38 8.99 13.54
N ARG A 375 -5.37 8.17 13.19
CA ARG A 375 -3.99 8.31 13.66
C ARG A 375 -3.36 9.60 13.15
N ARG A 376 -3.48 9.87 11.84
CA ARG A 376 -3.03 11.13 11.21
C ARG A 376 -3.61 12.35 11.93
N THR A 377 -4.92 12.33 12.17
CA THR A 377 -5.62 13.45 12.82
C THR A 377 -5.15 13.63 14.26
N LYS A 378 -4.93 12.54 15.02
CA LYS A 378 -4.34 12.60 16.37
C LYS A 378 -2.92 13.17 16.35
N PHE A 379 -2.08 12.73 15.42
CA PHE A 379 -0.72 13.24 15.27
C PHE A 379 -0.71 14.76 14.99
N LEU A 380 -1.52 15.20 14.03
CA LEU A 380 -1.66 16.61 13.70
C LEU A 380 -2.24 17.43 14.86
N LEU A 381 -3.24 16.89 15.57
CA LEU A 381 -3.82 17.51 16.77
C LEU A 381 -2.77 17.69 17.86
N ASN A 382 -1.97 16.67 18.16
CA ASN A 382 -0.93 16.75 19.17
C ASN A 382 0.12 17.81 18.79
N LYS A 383 0.59 17.81 17.52
CA LYS A 383 1.55 18.80 17.04
C LYS A 383 1.02 20.23 17.14
N VAL A 384 -0.26 20.43 16.81
CA VAL A 384 -0.91 21.74 16.92
C VAL A 384 -1.12 22.14 18.39
N ARG A 385 -1.47 21.19 19.28
CA ARG A 385 -1.57 21.42 20.73
C ARG A 385 -0.23 21.81 21.35
N ASP A 386 0.87 21.15 20.97
CA ASP A 386 2.21 21.50 21.44
C ASP A 386 2.60 22.92 21.03
N ARG A 387 2.26 23.31 19.79
CA ARG A 387 2.46 24.68 19.31
C ARG A 387 1.59 25.68 20.06
N ALA A 388 0.31 25.36 20.25
CA ALA A 388 -0.65 26.18 20.98
C ALA A 388 -0.19 26.42 22.42
N HIS A 389 0.32 25.38 23.09
CA HIS A 389 0.88 25.46 24.44
C HIS A 389 1.97 26.51 24.52
N VAL A 390 2.94 26.48 23.61
CA VAL A 390 4.01 27.47 23.57
C VAL A 390 3.47 28.88 23.33
N LEU A 391 2.57 29.07 22.36
CA LEU A 391 2.02 30.38 22.02
C LEU A 391 1.19 30.99 23.15
N VAL A 392 0.42 30.19 23.89
CA VAL A 392 -0.31 30.68 25.07
C VAL A 392 0.66 31.23 26.12
N GLY A 393 1.79 30.56 26.34
CA GLY A 393 2.85 31.08 27.24
C GLY A 393 3.41 32.41 26.76
N LEU A 394 3.68 32.54 25.46
CA LEU A 394 4.14 33.80 24.87
C LEU A 394 3.08 34.91 25.00
N ALA A 395 1.82 34.61 24.73
CA ALA A 395 0.74 35.58 24.81
C ALA A 395 0.52 36.07 26.25
N ILE A 396 0.58 35.17 27.24
CA ILE A 396 0.56 35.53 28.67
C ILE A 396 1.76 36.41 29.02
N ALA A 397 2.96 36.08 28.54
CA ALA A 397 4.15 36.86 28.82
C ALA A 397 4.08 38.27 28.22
N VAL A 398 3.53 38.39 27.00
CA VAL A 398 3.37 39.69 26.34
C VAL A 398 2.26 40.53 26.98
N ALA A 399 1.17 39.91 27.44
CA ALA A 399 0.14 40.59 28.22
C ALA A 399 0.66 41.10 29.58
N ASN A 400 1.68 40.44 30.14
CA ASN A 400 2.28 40.78 31.44
C ASN A 400 3.74 41.29 31.31
N ILE A 401 4.07 41.96 30.19
CA ILE A 401 5.46 42.19 29.75
C ILE A 401 6.33 42.93 30.78
N ASP A 402 5.81 43.96 31.42
CA ASP A 402 6.58 44.76 32.38
C ASP A 402 7.08 43.92 33.56
N GLU A 403 6.23 42.99 34.01
CA GLU A 403 6.49 42.15 35.17
C GLU A 403 7.39 40.97 34.81
N VAL A 404 7.25 40.43 33.58
CA VAL A 404 8.18 39.46 33.00
C VAL A 404 9.57 40.07 32.86
N ILE A 405 9.70 41.27 32.30
CA ILE A 405 10.99 41.97 32.14
C ILE A 405 11.61 42.24 33.51
N ARG A 406 10.82 42.70 34.49
CA ARG A 406 11.30 42.96 35.85
C ARG A 406 11.90 41.70 36.46
N LEU A 407 11.17 40.58 36.41
CA LEU A 407 11.60 39.30 36.95
C LEU A 407 12.91 38.83 36.29
N ILE A 408 12.97 38.86 34.96
CA ILE A 408 14.17 38.46 34.20
C ILE A 408 15.37 39.35 34.54
N ARG A 409 15.19 40.67 34.66
CA ARG A 409 16.28 41.61 35.00
C ARG A 409 16.80 41.45 36.43
N THR A 410 16.00 40.94 37.34
CA THR A 410 16.39 40.70 38.75
C THR A 410 17.00 39.32 38.98
N ALA A 411 16.84 38.39 38.05
CA ALA A 411 17.39 37.05 38.17
C ALA A 411 18.91 37.05 37.90
N PRO A 412 19.71 36.29 38.68
CA PRO A 412 21.17 36.25 38.53
C PRO A 412 21.63 35.53 37.25
N ASP A 413 20.84 34.56 36.77
CA ASP A 413 21.13 33.75 35.59
C ASP A 413 19.85 33.26 34.90
N PRO A 414 19.93 32.72 33.66
CA PRO A 414 18.77 32.25 32.92
C PRO A 414 18.02 31.09 33.58
N THR A 415 18.71 30.23 34.35
CA THR A 415 18.09 29.10 35.05
C THR A 415 17.19 29.62 36.17
N ALA A 416 17.70 30.54 36.99
CA ALA A 416 16.94 31.20 38.05
C ALA A 416 15.76 32.00 37.48
N ALA A 417 15.94 32.69 36.35
CA ALA A 417 14.86 33.41 35.68
C ALA A 417 13.74 32.45 35.25
N ARG A 418 14.10 31.33 34.63
CA ARG A 418 13.15 30.30 34.19
C ARG A 418 12.37 29.70 35.36
N GLU A 419 13.05 29.31 36.44
CA GLU A 419 12.40 28.77 37.65
C GLU A 419 11.44 29.79 38.27
N ALA A 420 11.84 31.06 38.32
CA ALA A 420 10.99 32.13 38.82
C ALA A 420 9.76 32.39 37.93
N LEU A 421 9.90 32.33 36.59
CA LEU A 421 8.78 32.43 35.66
C LEU A 421 7.75 31.30 35.87
N MET A 422 8.22 30.08 36.15
CA MET A 422 7.37 28.90 36.37
C MET A 422 6.71 28.89 37.76
N ALA A 423 7.40 29.39 38.79
CA ALA A 423 6.91 29.39 40.16
C ALA A 423 5.77 30.40 40.40
N ARG A 424 5.71 31.46 39.58
CA ARG A 424 4.74 32.55 39.71
C ARG A 424 3.40 32.21 39.06
N ASP A 425 2.33 32.67 39.69
CA ASP A 425 0.97 32.64 39.14
C ASP A 425 0.72 33.92 38.32
N TRP A 426 0.45 33.75 37.01
CA TRP A 426 0.29 34.85 36.05
C TRP A 426 -1.18 35.11 35.70
N PRO A 427 -1.66 36.37 35.65
CA PRO A 427 -2.98 36.68 35.13
C PRO A 427 -3.16 36.21 33.68
N ALA A 428 -4.19 35.41 33.41
CA ALA A 428 -4.40 34.77 32.10
C ALA A 428 -5.89 34.66 31.69
N ARG A 429 -6.77 35.49 32.25
CA ARG A 429 -8.23 35.43 32.00
C ARG A 429 -8.59 35.56 30.52
N ASP A 430 -7.91 36.45 29.80
CA ASP A 430 -8.15 36.68 28.37
C ASP A 430 -7.78 35.47 27.50
N MET A 431 -6.94 34.57 28.02
CA MET A 431 -6.49 33.35 27.33
C MET A 431 -7.29 32.11 27.73
N ALA A 432 -8.31 32.25 28.60
CA ALA A 432 -9.09 31.12 29.12
C ALA A 432 -9.69 30.20 28.04
N PRO A 433 -10.30 30.72 26.94
CA PRO A 433 -10.86 29.87 25.89
C PRO A 433 -9.81 29.01 25.18
N LEU A 434 -8.61 29.56 24.97
CA LEU A 434 -7.51 28.87 24.31
C LEU A 434 -6.87 27.82 25.23
N ILE A 435 -6.69 28.15 26.51
CA ILE A 435 -6.19 27.19 27.53
C ILE A 435 -7.14 25.99 27.63
N ALA A 436 -8.45 26.23 27.66
CA ALA A 436 -9.46 25.17 27.69
C ALA A 436 -9.45 24.28 26.43
N LEU A 437 -9.16 24.86 25.26
CA LEU A 437 -9.12 24.11 23.99
C LEU A 437 -7.89 23.21 23.87
N ILE A 438 -6.74 23.65 24.41
CA ILE A 438 -5.53 22.84 24.49
C ILE A 438 -5.75 21.63 25.40
N ASP A 439 -6.47 21.84 26.51
CA ASP A 439 -6.81 20.83 27.52
C ASP A 439 -5.57 20.07 28.03
N ASP A 440 -4.46 20.79 28.31
CA ASP A 440 -3.30 20.20 28.95
C ASP A 440 -3.63 19.91 30.43
N PRO A 441 -3.65 18.63 30.87
CA PRO A 441 -4.00 18.29 32.24
C PRO A 441 -2.99 18.83 33.26
N ARG A 442 -1.76 19.13 32.86
CA ARG A 442 -0.67 19.59 33.74
C ARG A 442 -0.67 21.10 33.92
N HIS A 443 -1.26 21.84 32.98
CA HIS A 443 -1.24 23.30 32.95
C HIS A 443 -2.63 23.87 32.70
N LYS A 444 -3.40 24.01 33.78
CA LYS A 444 -4.78 24.53 33.75
C LYS A 444 -4.85 25.95 34.28
N LEU A 445 -5.84 26.69 33.79
CA LEU A 445 -6.25 27.94 34.41
C LEU A 445 -6.84 27.64 35.80
N ARG A 446 -6.36 28.35 36.81
CA ARG A 446 -6.87 28.27 38.19
C ARG A 446 -8.19 29.03 38.32
N GLU A 447 -8.99 28.69 39.34
CA GLU A 447 -10.28 29.34 39.60
C GLU A 447 -10.18 30.86 39.80
N ASP A 448 -9.05 31.36 40.27
CA ASP A 448 -8.77 32.80 40.44
C ASP A 448 -8.44 33.54 39.12
N GLY A 449 -8.32 32.80 38.01
CA GLY A 449 -7.96 33.31 36.69
C GLY A 449 -6.46 33.44 36.46
N THR A 450 -5.63 32.78 37.28
CA THR A 450 -4.18 32.71 37.11
C THR A 450 -3.70 31.42 36.46
N TYR A 451 -2.50 31.45 35.89
CA TYR A 451 -1.90 30.35 35.14
C TYR A 451 -0.41 30.19 35.49
N ARG A 452 0.06 28.94 35.63
CA ARG A 452 1.49 28.63 35.82
C ARG A 452 2.13 28.14 34.54
N LEU A 453 3.19 28.82 34.15
CA LEU A 453 3.95 28.50 32.94
C LEU A 453 4.66 27.15 33.08
N SER A 454 4.67 26.39 31.98
CA SER A 454 5.48 25.19 31.85
C SER A 454 6.95 25.53 31.62
N GLU A 455 7.83 24.55 31.79
CA GLU A 455 9.25 24.72 31.46
C GLU A 455 9.45 25.09 29.97
N GLN A 456 8.68 24.47 29.08
CA GLN A 456 8.73 24.73 27.65
C GLN A 456 8.28 26.18 27.33
N GLN A 457 7.21 26.64 27.97
CA GLN A 457 6.74 28.03 27.84
C GLN A 457 7.77 29.02 28.38
N ALA A 458 8.32 28.77 29.57
CA ALA A 458 9.34 29.64 30.17
C ALA A 458 10.61 29.74 29.32
N ARG A 459 11.09 28.62 28.75
CA ARG A 459 12.20 28.63 27.78
C ARG A 459 11.85 29.48 26.54
N ALA A 460 10.68 29.26 25.95
CA ALA A 460 10.25 30.02 24.77
C ALA A 460 10.13 31.53 25.04
N ILE A 461 9.72 31.93 26.25
CA ILE A 461 9.67 33.34 26.68
C ILE A 461 11.08 33.94 26.78
N LEU A 462 12.06 33.20 27.31
CA LEU A 462 13.44 33.66 27.40
C LEU A 462 14.10 33.77 26.01
N ASP A 463 13.69 32.94 25.05
CA ASP A 463 14.14 33.00 23.66
C ASP A 463 13.40 34.05 22.80
N LEU A 464 12.43 34.78 23.39
CA LEU A 464 11.63 35.76 22.68
C LEU A 464 12.47 36.97 22.26
N ARG A 465 12.43 37.29 20.97
CA ARG A 465 13.14 38.45 20.40
C ARG A 465 12.32 39.73 20.58
N LEU A 466 12.99 40.85 20.86
CA LEU A 466 12.36 42.16 21.08
C LEU A 466 11.40 42.60 19.95
N GLN A 467 11.62 42.18 18.71
CA GLN A 467 10.73 42.46 17.58
C GLN A 467 9.28 41.96 17.80
N ARG A 468 9.11 40.86 18.55
CA ARG A 468 7.79 40.29 18.89
C ARG A 468 7.02 41.12 19.93
N LEU A 469 7.64 42.13 20.53
CA LEU A 469 7.00 43.03 21.50
C LEU A 469 6.31 44.23 20.85
N THR A 470 6.54 44.46 19.54
CA THR A 470 5.84 45.48 18.75
C THR A 470 4.35 45.17 18.67
N ALA A 471 3.50 46.17 18.41
CA ALA A 471 2.06 45.96 18.22
C ALA A 471 1.79 44.88 17.15
N LEU A 472 2.47 44.97 16.01
CA LEU A 472 2.39 43.97 14.94
C LEU A 472 2.75 42.56 15.41
N GLY A 473 3.82 42.41 16.21
CA GLY A 473 4.22 41.11 16.76
C GLY A 473 3.19 40.51 17.73
N ARG A 474 2.39 41.34 18.42
CA ARG A 474 1.29 40.88 19.28
C ARG A 474 0.10 40.40 18.46
N ASP A 475 -0.23 41.15 17.41
CA ASP A 475 -1.30 40.81 16.49
C ASP A 475 -0.98 39.49 15.78
N GLU A 476 0.26 39.31 15.30
CA GLU A 476 0.73 38.05 14.70
C GLU A 476 0.58 36.84 15.64
N ILE A 477 0.90 36.98 16.92
CA ILE A 477 0.74 35.89 17.91
C ILE A 477 -0.75 35.58 18.12
N SER A 478 -1.59 36.61 18.16
CA SER A 478 -3.04 36.47 18.34
C SER A 478 -3.69 35.80 17.13
N ASP A 479 -3.30 36.17 15.92
CA ASP A 479 -3.76 35.56 14.67
C ASP A 479 -3.32 34.09 14.58
N GLU A 480 -2.04 33.79 14.90
CA GLU A 480 -1.54 32.41 14.92
C GLU A 480 -2.31 31.54 15.94
N LEU A 481 -2.65 32.10 17.10
CA LEU A 481 -3.47 31.42 18.12
C LEU A 481 -4.89 31.14 17.62
N ASN A 482 -5.53 32.09 16.94
CA ASN A 482 -6.88 31.92 16.39
C ASN A 482 -6.91 30.84 15.31
N ASP A 483 -5.93 30.82 14.41
CA ASP A 483 -5.78 29.79 13.38
C ASP A 483 -5.59 28.40 13.98
N ILE A 484 -4.73 28.29 14.99
CA ILE A 484 -4.48 27.06 15.73
C ILE A 484 -5.74 26.59 16.45
N ALA A 485 -6.49 27.51 17.06
CA ALA A 485 -7.76 27.18 17.70
C ALA A 485 -8.82 26.68 16.69
N GLY A 486 -8.82 27.23 15.47
CA GLY A 486 -9.60 26.67 14.35
C GLY A 486 -9.21 25.24 14.04
N LYS A 487 -7.92 24.97 13.86
CA LYS A 487 -7.38 23.63 13.55
C LYS A 487 -7.67 22.60 14.65
N ILE A 488 -7.49 22.96 15.92
CA ILE A 488 -7.78 22.05 17.04
C ILE A 488 -9.27 21.66 17.04
N ARG A 489 -10.17 22.65 16.86
CA ARG A 489 -11.61 22.37 16.79
C ARG A 489 -11.96 21.43 15.64
N ASP A 490 -11.44 21.68 14.45
CA ASP A 490 -11.67 20.82 13.28
C ASP A 490 -11.15 19.40 13.51
N TYR A 491 -9.93 19.23 14.04
CA TYR A 491 -9.40 17.90 14.35
C TYR A 491 -10.19 17.17 15.43
N LEU A 492 -10.66 17.87 16.46
CA LEU A 492 -11.54 17.27 17.48
C LEU A 492 -12.89 16.86 16.89
N GLU A 493 -13.44 17.65 15.96
CA GLU A 493 -14.67 17.31 15.23
C GLU A 493 -14.48 16.07 14.36
N ILE A 494 -13.37 15.99 13.61
CA ILE A 494 -13.01 14.82 12.80
C ILE A 494 -12.90 13.58 13.70
N LEU A 495 -12.18 13.65 14.81
CA LEU A 495 -12.02 12.52 15.74
C LEU A 495 -13.33 12.14 16.46
N GLY A 496 -14.25 13.08 16.62
CA GLY A 496 -15.56 12.86 17.22
C GLY A 496 -16.62 12.31 16.25
N SER A 497 -16.34 12.29 14.95
CA SER A 497 -17.32 11.94 13.92
C SER A 497 -16.77 10.95 12.91
N ARG A 498 -17.21 9.69 13.02
CA ARG A 498 -16.92 8.65 12.00
C ARG A 498 -17.36 9.09 10.60
N ALA A 499 -18.47 9.82 10.49
CA ALA A 499 -18.95 10.35 9.22
C ALA A 499 -17.96 11.36 8.60
N ARG A 500 -17.35 12.24 9.40
CA ARG A 500 -16.29 13.16 8.92
C ARG A 500 -15.05 12.40 8.46
N ILE A 501 -14.64 11.36 9.21
CA ILE A 501 -13.53 10.48 8.81
C ILE A 501 -13.81 9.82 7.46
N LEU A 502 -14.98 9.21 7.30
CA LEU A 502 -15.37 8.54 6.06
C LEU A 502 -15.50 9.52 4.89
N SER A 503 -15.97 10.75 5.13
CA SER A 503 -15.95 11.82 4.12
C SER A 503 -14.54 12.09 3.62
N ILE A 504 -13.56 12.24 4.53
CA ILE A 504 -12.15 12.45 4.15
C ILE A 504 -11.62 11.27 3.33
N VAL A 505 -11.95 10.03 3.73
CA VAL A 505 -11.55 8.83 2.97
C VAL A 505 -12.14 8.86 1.56
N LYS A 506 -13.42 9.23 1.40
CA LYS A 506 -14.07 9.37 0.09
C LYS A 506 -13.42 10.45 -0.76
N ASP A 507 -13.16 11.63 -0.19
CA ASP A 507 -12.57 12.76 -0.90
C ASP A 507 -11.15 12.44 -1.38
N GLU A 508 -10.34 11.78 -0.55
CA GLU A 508 -9.00 11.33 -0.94
C GLU A 508 -9.04 10.28 -2.06
N MET A 509 -9.92 9.27 -1.97
CA MET A 509 -10.05 8.26 -3.02
C MET A 509 -10.59 8.85 -4.33
N ALA A 510 -11.53 9.81 -4.24
CA ALA A 510 -12.04 10.52 -5.41
C ALA A 510 -10.93 11.29 -6.12
N ALA A 511 -10.07 11.99 -5.37
CA ALA A 511 -8.90 12.67 -5.95
C ALA A 511 -7.94 11.68 -6.65
N VAL A 512 -7.70 10.51 -6.05
CA VAL A 512 -6.89 9.45 -6.69
C VAL A 512 -7.55 8.94 -7.97
N LYS A 513 -8.87 8.72 -7.97
CA LYS A 513 -9.62 8.31 -9.17
C LYS A 513 -9.57 9.37 -10.26
N ASP A 514 -9.74 10.64 -9.92
CA ASP A 514 -9.74 11.75 -10.89
C ASP A 514 -8.37 11.91 -11.56
N GLU A 515 -7.29 11.66 -10.81
CA GLU A 515 -5.92 11.80 -11.32
C GLU A 515 -5.42 10.56 -12.08
N PHE A 516 -5.71 9.35 -11.59
CA PHE A 516 -5.11 8.10 -12.09
C PHE A 516 -6.12 7.12 -12.71
N GLY A 517 -7.42 7.44 -12.67
CA GLY A 517 -8.48 6.64 -13.28
C GLY A 517 -8.27 6.53 -14.79
N THR A 518 -8.45 5.32 -15.31
CA THR A 518 -8.40 5.06 -16.76
C THR A 518 -9.69 4.40 -17.21
N PRO A 519 -10.12 4.61 -18.48
CA PRO A 519 -11.20 3.82 -19.06
C PRO A 519 -10.90 2.32 -18.99
N ARG A 520 -11.97 1.53 -19.09
CA ARG A 520 -11.87 0.08 -19.22
C ARG A 520 -11.43 -0.34 -20.62
#